data_AF-A0A970F7V4-F1
#
_entry.id   AF-A0A970F7V4-F1
#
_cell.length_a   1.000
_cell.length_b   1.000
_cell.length_c   1.000
_cell.angle_alpha   90.00
_cell.angle_beta   90.00
_cell.angle_gamma   90.00
#
_symmetry.space_group_name_H-M   'P 1'
#
loop_
_entity.id
_entity.type
_entity.pdbx_description
1 polymer ?
#
loop_
_entity_poly.entity_id
_entity_poly.type
_entity_poly.pdbx_seq_one_letter_code
_entity_poly.pdbx_strand_id
1 'polypeptide(L)' 'MQGYNLILVYNPTMEKIVFCQRVKEPYLGLRNLPGGKIEEKEPGLQAAYRELKEETGICPTQIKLHHLMDFT' A
#
# COMPACT_ATOMS: atom_id res chain seq x y z
N MET A 1 4.16 -1.79 -16.72
CA MET A 1 4.25 -1.92 -15.24
C MET A 1 5.70 -1.75 -14.81
N GLN A 2 5.99 -0.76 -13.96
CA GLN A 2 7.36 -0.43 -13.56
C GLN A 2 7.81 -1.14 -12.27
N GLY A 3 6.86 -1.56 -11.43
CA GLY A 3 7.15 -2.24 -10.17
C GLY A 3 5.89 -2.38 -9.32
N TYR A 4 6.08 -2.73 -8.06
CA TYR A 4 5.03 -2.78 -7.05
C TYR A 4 5.44 -1.99 -5.82
N ASN A 5 4.48 -1.36 -5.17
CA ASN A 5 4.65 -0.84 -3.82
C ASN A 5 4.06 -1.81 -2.80
N LEU A 6 4.67 -1.83 -1.62
CA LEU A 6 4.12 -2.46 -0.43
C LEU A 6 4.17 -1.44 0.71
N ILE A 7 3.04 -1.22 1.38
CA ILE A 7 2.83 -0.07 2.25
C ILE A 7 2.57 -0.55 3.67
N LEU A 8 3.46 -0.20 4.59
CA LEU A 8 3.28 -0.50 6.01
C LEU A 8 2.60 0.69 6.71
N VAL A 9 1.38 0.48 7.19
CA VAL A 9 0.63 1.50 7.93
C VAL A 9 0.40 1.03 9.36
N TYR A 10 0.87 1.85 10.31
CA TYR A 10 0.59 1.68 11.72
C TYR A 10 -0.67 2.43 12.14
N ASN A 11 -1.35 1.95 13.17
CA ASN A 11 -2.31 2.76 13.90
C ASN A 11 -1.57 3.87 14.68
N PRO A 12 -2.26 4.92 15.17
CA PRO A 12 -1.60 6.05 15.84
C PRO A 12 -0.75 5.68 17.07
N THR A 13 -1.07 4.58 17.77
CA THR A 13 -0.28 4.09 18.92
C THR A 13 0.92 3.23 18.53
N MET A 14 1.07 2.91 17.23
CA MET A 14 2.12 2.05 16.68
C MET A 14 2.12 0.59 17.18
N GLU A 15 1.00 0.13 17.73
CA GLU A 15 0.86 -1.23 18.26
C GLU A 15 0.29 -2.22 17.24
N LYS A 16 -0.39 -1.71 16.21
CA LYS A 16 -1.08 -2.50 15.19
C LYS A 16 -0.74 -1.99 13.81
N ILE A 17 -0.78 -2.90 12.85
CA ILE A 17 -0.61 -2.59 11.43
C ILE A 17 -1.85 -2.97 10.63
N VAL A 18 -2.06 -2.25 9.53
CA VAL A 18 -3.17 -2.51 8.60
C VAL A 18 -2.80 -3.66 7.67
N PHE A 19 -3.69 -4.64 7.58
CA PHE A 19 -3.67 -5.70 6.57
C PHE A 19 -4.95 -5.65 5.75
N CYS A 20 -4.84 -5.96 4.46
CA CYS A 20 -5.97 -6.19 3.57
C CYS A 20 -6.14 -7.68 3.34
N GLN A 21 -7.36 -8.19 3.43
CA GLN A 21 -7.68 -9.55 3.03
C GLN A 21 -8.01 -9.58 1.54
N ARG A 22 -7.37 -10.48 0.80
CA ARG A 22 -7.59 -10.63 -0.63
C ARG A 22 -8.96 -11.25 -0.87
N VAL A 23 -9.74 -10.61 -1.75
CA VAL A 23 -11.09 -11.03 -2.15
C VAL A 23 -11.14 -11.63 -3.56
N LYS A 24 -9.98 -11.74 -4.23
CA LYS A 24 -9.83 -12.32 -5.58
C LYS A 24 -8.56 -13.16 -5.66
N GLU A 25 -8.55 -14.13 -6.57
CA GLU A 25 -7.35 -14.91 -6.90
C GLU A 25 -6.28 -14.05 -7.61
N PRO A 26 -4.99 -14.42 -7.52
CA PRO A 26 -4.45 -15.50 -6.69
C PRO A 26 -4.49 -15.13 -5.18
N TYR A 27 -4.40 -16.14 -4.31
CA TYR A 27 -4.30 -16.01 -2.85
C TYR A 27 -5.58 -15.51 -2.15
N LEU A 28 -6.74 -15.93 -2.66
CA LEU A 28 -8.03 -15.60 -2.04
C LEU A 28 -8.05 -15.96 -0.55
N GLY A 29 -8.51 -15.02 0.29
CA GLY A 29 -8.61 -15.21 1.74
C GLY A 29 -7.33 -14.97 2.54
N LEU A 30 -6.17 -14.87 1.89
CA LEU A 30 -4.92 -14.51 2.57
C LEU A 30 -4.84 -13.00 2.83
N ARG A 31 -4.03 -12.61 3.82
CA ARG A 31 -3.79 -11.23 4.20
C ARG A 31 -2.44 -10.76 3.69
N ASN A 32 -2.39 -9.52 3.21
CA ASN A 32 -1.15 -8.84 2.85
C ASN A 32 -1.21 -7.37 3.30
N LEU A 33 -0.07 -6.69 3.26
CA LEU A 33 -0.04 -5.24 3.41
C LEU A 33 -0.72 -4.57 2.22
N PRO A 34 -1.29 -3.36 2.41
CA PRO A 34 -1.78 -2.56 1.29
C PRO A 34 -0.69 -2.30 0.27
N GLY A 35 -1.08 -2.20 -1.00
CA GLY A 35 -0.15 -1.90 -2.07
C GLY A 35 -0.54 -2.54 -3.39
N GLY A 36 0.15 -2.14 -4.43
CA GLY A 36 -0.23 -2.52 -5.77
C GLY A 36 0.77 -2.08 -6.81
N LYS A 37 0.31 -2.02 -8.06
CA LYS A 37 1.16 -1.79 -9.22
C LYS A 37 1.53 -0.32 -9.30
N ILE A 38 2.78 -0.08 -9.68
CA ILE A 38 3.22 1.24 -10.13
C ILE A 38 2.93 1.33 -11.62
N GLU A 39 2.00 2.20 -11.98
CA GLU A 39 1.61 2.43 -13.37
C GLU A 39 2.72 3.14 -14.15
N GLU A 40 2.70 3.01 -15.47
CA GLU A 40 3.75 3.62 -16.30
C GLU A 40 3.72 5.14 -16.18
N LYS A 41 4.92 5.71 -15.96
CA LYS A 41 5.13 7.16 -15.75
C LYS A 41 4.51 7.70 -14.44
N GLU A 42 4.04 6.83 -13.55
CA GLU A 42 3.59 7.20 -12.20
C GLU A 42 4.76 7.13 -11.21
N PRO A 43 5.06 8.21 -10.45
CA PRO A 43 6.05 8.16 -9.38
C PRO A 43 5.65 7.13 -8.30
N GLY A 44 6.62 6.36 -7.79
CA GLY A 44 6.36 5.32 -6.80
C GLY A 44 5.58 5.80 -5.56
N LEU A 45 5.92 6.97 -5.00
CA LEU A 45 5.20 7.52 -3.84
C LEU A 45 3.75 7.93 -4.20
N GLN A 46 3.52 8.41 -5.41
CA GLN A 46 2.17 8.76 -5.88
C GLN A 46 1.31 7.49 -6.04
N ALA A 47 1.88 6.44 -6.65
CA ALA A 47 1.24 5.14 -6.75
C ALA A 47 0.90 4.58 -5.36
N ALA A 48 1.80 4.71 -4.37
CA ALA A 48 1.54 4.25 -3.01
C ALA A 48 0.35 4.96 -2.36
N TYR A 49 0.23 6.28 -2.48
CA TYR A 49 -0.93 7.01 -1.98
C TYR A 49 -2.23 6.62 -2.69
N ARG A 50 -2.20 6.40 -4.01
CA ARG A 50 -3.35 5.95 -4.80
C ARG A 50 -3.83 4.58 -4.32
N GLU A 51 -2.95 3.59 -4.30
CA GLU A 51 -3.25 2.22 -3.87
C GLU A 51 -3.77 2.18 -2.42
N LEU A 52 -3.12 2.92 -1.51
CA LEU A 52 -3.57 2.99 -0.12
C LEU A 52 -5.01 3.52 -0.01
N LYS A 53 -5.35 4.57 -0.77
CA LYS A 53 -6.71 5.12 -0.78
C LYS A 53 -7.72 4.14 -1.39
N GLU A 54 -7.37 3.47 -2.48
CA GLU A 54 -8.24 2.52 -3.18
C GLU A 54 -8.56 1.30 -2.30
N GLU A 55 -7.57 0.76 -1.58
CA GLU A 55 -7.74 -0.46 -0.78
C GLU A 55 -8.26 -0.22 0.64
N THR A 56 -7.97 0.96 1.22
CA THR A 56 -8.26 1.23 2.65
C THR A 56 -9.09 2.47 2.91
N GLY A 57 -9.24 3.36 1.92
CA GLY A 57 -9.87 4.67 2.07
C GLY A 57 -9.00 5.74 2.74
N ILE A 58 -7.80 5.40 3.25
CA ILE A 58 -6.90 6.35 3.92
C ILE A 58 -6.36 7.35 2.89
N CYS A 59 -6.64 8.63 3.10
CA CYS A 59 -6.26 9.71 2.21
C CYS A 59 -4.90 10.33 2.57
N PRO A 60 -4.19 10.96 1.62
CA PRO A 60 -2.92 11.67 1.89
C PRO A 60 -3.02 12.79 2.94
N THR A 61 -4.22 13.29 3.23
CA THR A 61 -4.46 14.28 4.29
C THR A 61 -4.45 13.68 5.69
N GLN A 62 -4.54 12.35 5.82
CA GLN A 62 -4.63 11.63 7.08
C GLN A 62 -3.32 10.95 7.47
N ILE A 63 -2.39 10.77 6.53
CA ILE A 63 -1.15 10.05 6.74
C ILE A 63 -0.03 10.62 5.87
N LYS A 64 1.20 10.61 6.39
CA LYS A 64 2.41 10.91 5.62
C LYS A 64 3.20 9.63 5.41
N LEU A 65 3.33 9.21 4.15
CA LEU A 65 4.18 8.10 3.76
C LEU A 65 5.63 8.55 3.65
N HIS A 66 6.54 7.66 4.05
CA HIS A 66 7.98 7.82 3.94
C HIS A 66 8.52 6.65 3.12
N HIS A 67 9.38 6.93 2.15
CA HIS A 67 10.11 5.88 1.44
C HIS A 67 11.07 5.21 2.42
N LEU A 68 11.03 3.88 2.46
CA LEU A 68 11.88 3.07 3.36
C LEU A 68 13.07 2.48 2.60
N MET A 69 12.79 1.74 1.52
CA MET A 69 13.78 1.08 0.68
C MET A 69 13.13 0.58 -0.62
N ASP A 70 13.97 0.32 -1.61
CA ASP A 70 13.61 -0.43 -2.81
C ASP A 70 14.18 -1.85 -2.72
N PHE A 71 13.39 -2.84 -3.14
CA PHE A 71 13.89 -4.20 -3.33
C PHE A 71 14.28 -4.36 -4.80
N THR A 72 15.58 -4.51 -5.05
CA THR A 72 16.17 -4.77 -6.38
C THR A 72 16.37 -6.25 -6.64
#